data_AF-A0A1M4TEB2-F1
#
_entry.id   AF-A0A1M4TEB2-F1
#
_cell.length_a   1.000
_cell.length_b   1.000
_cell.length_c   1.000
_cell.angle_alpha   90.00
_cell.angle_beta   90.00
_cell.angle_gamma   90.00
#
_symmetry.space_group_name_H-M   'P 1'
#
loop_
_entity.id
_entity.type
_entity.pdbx_description
1 polymer ?
#
loop_
_entity_poly.entity_id
_entity_poly.type
_entity_poly.pdbx_seq_one_letter_code
_entity_poly.pdbx_strand_id
1 'polypeptide(L)'
;MKWITREHPKIDRIACPWLIRRFIDPDAEIIYTPSAQVLIKAEELRAIPFDMPGVEYTHYDDQCTFDYFIKKHQLKDAALDRIAAIVRGADTDRHDFAPQAAGLEAIFSGLAYHSSDDQELLALGMQIYDGLYSWAKHLYHKKHTQAGPVERMLLEIYTKYLRENKGKKTPAWANELREMIQDQMDTNMSLSLQQASDELEINPAYLSREFSKYFDNLSFGDYIRKMRIEKAIMLIETTTCSLTEIAYLTGFSDQSHFNRIFKKQTGENPSSYRKKHKKGKTDTNS
;
A
#
# COMPACT_ATOMS: atom_id res chain seq x y z
N MET A 1 -31.79 -26.67 18.34
CA MET A 1 -32.89 -26.62 17.31
C MET A 1 -32.36 -27.21 16.02
N LYS A 2 -33.23 -27.70 15.12
CA LYS A 2 -32.82 -28.17 13.79
C LYS A 2 -32.95 -27.05 12.76
N TRP A 3 -31.93 -26.87 11.94
CA TRP A 3 -31.91 -25.92 10.84
C TRP A 3 -31.60 -26.67 9.55
N ILE A 4 -32.24 -26.29 8.46
CA ILE A 4 -32.14 -27.03 7.19
C ILE A 4 -31.93 -26.09 6.01
N THR A 5 -31.05 -26.47 5.10
CA THR A 5 -30.85 -25.76 3.83
C THR A 5 -30.42 -26.73 2.73
N ARG A 6 -30.14 -26.17 1.55
CA ARG A 6 -29.77 -26.92 0.35
C ARG A 6 -28.34 -27.44 0.42
N GLU A 7 -28.16 -28.66 -0.06
CA GLU A 7 -26.86 -29.30 -0.27
C GLU A 7 -25.94 -28.49 -1.20
N HIS A 8 -24.65 -28.84 -1.18
CA HIS A 8 -23.57 -28.09 -1.84
C HIS A 8 -23.55 -26.61 -1.40
N PRO A 9 -23.32 -26.37 -0.10
CA PRO A 9 -23.42 -25.03 0.46
C PRO A 9 -22.31 -24.14 -0.07
N LYS A 10 -22.71 -22.93 -0.45
CA LYS A 10 -21.79 -21.82 -0.73
C LYS A 10 -21.50 -21.05 0.56
N ILE A 11 -20.76 -19.95 0.44
CA ILE A 11 -20.21 -19.16 1.54
C ILE A 11 -21.28 -18.80 2.57
N ASP A 12 -22.43 -18.26 2.16
CA ASP A 12 -23.50 -17.85 3.09
C ASP A 12 -24.15 -19.03 3.83
N ARG A 13 -24.30 -20.20 3.16
CA ARG A 13 -24.84 -21.44 3.76
C ARG A 13 -23.88 -22.19 4.68
N ILE A 14 -22.64 -21.71 4.79
CA ILE A 14 -21.67 -22.15 5.80
C ILE A 14 -21.55 -21.09 6.89
N ALA A 15 -21.58 -19.80 6.52
CA ALA A 15 -21.55 -18.68 7.46
C ALA A 15 -22.73 -18.69 8.43
N CYS A 16 -23.96 -18.92 7.93
CA CYS A 16 -25.16 -18.93 8.74
C CYS A 16 -25.14 -20.03 9.81
N PRO A 17 -24.83 -21.31 9.49
CA PRO A 17 -24.58 -22.36 10.50
C PRO A 17 -23.56 -21.99 11.57
N TRP A 18 -22.46 -21.34 11.19
CA TRP A 18 -21.46 -20.87 12.15
C TRP A 18 -22.03 -19.83 13.10
N LEU A 19 -22.73 -18.83 12.56
CA LEU A 19 -23.38 -17.78 13.35
C LEU A 19 -24.42 -18.36 14.32
N ILE A 20 -25.25 -19.30 13.83
CA ILE A 20 -26.25 -20.00 14.64
C ILE A 20 -25.55 -20.69 15.81
N ARG A 21 -24.56 -21.55 15.55
CA ARG A 21 -23.88 -22.34 16.59
C ARG A 21 -23.06 -21.51 17.58
N ARG A 22 -22.61 -20.31 17.20
CA ARG A 22 -21.77 -19.48 18.07
C ARG A 22 -22.56 -18.43 18.87
N PHE A 23 -23.68 -17.94 18.34
CA PHE A 23 -24.36 -16.77 18.90
C PHE A 23 -25.86 -16.96 19.16
N ILE A 24 -26.49 -18.01 18.62
CA ILE A 24 -27.95 -18.19 18.72
C ILE A 24 -28.29 -19.47 19.48
N ASP A 25 -27.74 -20.62 19.04
CA ASP A 25 -28.06 -21.95 19.58
C ASP A 25 -26.84 -22.88 19.43
N PRO A 26 -26.04 -23.07 20.50
CA PRO A 26 -24.84 -23.91 20.48
C PRO A 26 -25.09 -25.37 20.11
N ASP A 27 -26.29 -25.88 20.40
CA ASP A 27 -26.69 -27.26 20.16
C ASP A 27 -27.45 -27.41 18.83
N ALA A 28 -27.34 -26.43 17.93
CA ALA A 28 -28.01 -26.46 16.64
C ALA A 28 -27.50 -27.58 15.73
N GLU A 29 -28.44 -28.40 15.26
CA GLU A 29 -28.22 -29.42 14.24
C GLU A 29 -28.48 -28.81 12.86
N ILE A 30 -27.51 -28.96 11.95
CA ILE A 30 -27.54 -28.36 10.62
C ILE A 30 -27.69 -29.47 9.59
N ILE A 31 -28.74 -29.38 8.78
CA ILE A 31 -29.14 -30.42 7.83
C ILE A 31 -29.02 -29.86 6.42
N TYR A 32 -28.28 -30.58 5.56
CA TYR A 32 -28.21 -30.32 4.13
C TYR A 32 -29.01 -31.38 3.38
N THR A 33 -29.78 -30.96 2.38
CA THR A 33 -30.62 -31.88 1.59
C THR A 33 -30.80 -31.34 0.16
N PRO A 34 -31.19 -32.19 -0.82
CA PRO A 34 -31.48 -31.72 -2.16
C PRO A 34 -32.51 -30.59 -2.17
N SER A 35 -32.30 -29.61 -3.05
CA SER A 35 -33.09 -28.37 -3.09
C SER A 35 -34.60 -28.59 -3.14
N ALA A 36 -35.06 -29.60 -3.88
CA ALA A 36 -36.48 -29.91 -4.02
C ALA A 36 -37.11 -30.49 -2.73
N GLN A 37 -36.29 -30.97 -1.80
CA GLN A 37 -36.75 -31.66 -0.58
C GLN A 37 -36.69 -30.80 0.67
N VAL A 38 -36.09 -29.59 0.62
CA VAL A 38 -35.85 -28.78 1.82
C VAL A 38 -37.14 -28.48 2.58
N LEU A 39 -38.18 -27.99 1.90
CA LEU A 39 -39.44 -27.64 2.58
C LEU A 39 -40.18 -28.87 3.14
N ILE A 40 -40.19 -29.97 2.39
CA ILE A 40 -40.82 -31.23 2.82
C ILE A 40 -40.13 -31.75 4.09
N LYS A 41 -38.80 -31.86 4.06
CA LYS A 41 -38.03 -32.31 5.23
C LYS A 41 -38.04 -31.32 6.38
N ALA A 42 -38.13 -30.02 6.11
CA ALA A 42 -38.27 -29.00 7.15
C ALA A 42 -39.52 -29.25 7.99
N GLU A 43 -40.66 -29.54 7.34
CA GLU A 43 -41.91 -29.87 8.01
C GLU A 43 -41.81 -31.20 8.77
N GLU A 44 -41.31 -32.27 8.13
CA GLU A 44 -41.16 -33.60 8.73
C GLU A 44 -40.27 -33.59 9.98
N LEU A 45 -39.14 -32.89 9.91
CA LEU A 45 -38.13 -32.83 10.96
C LEU A 45 -38.37 -31.69 11.95
N ARG A 46 -39.39 -30.85 11.72
CA ARG A 46 -39.62 -29.58 12.42
C ARG A 46 -38.36 -28.71 12.46
N ALA A 47 -37.65 -28.66 11.33
CA ALA A 47 -36.44 -27.88 11.15
C ALA A 47 -36.77 -26.51 10.53
N ILE A 48 -36.00 -25.49 10.90
CA ILE A 48 -36.17 -24.12 10.38
C ILE A 48 -35.40 -23.99 9.07
N PRO A 49 -36.08 -23.75 7.92
CA PRO A 49 -35.40 -23.61 6.65
C PRO A 49 -34.78 -22.22 6.50
N PHE A 50 -33.61 -22.13 5.87
CA PHE A 50 -32.91 -20.86 5.61
C PHE A 50 -32.15 -20.83 4.27
N ASP A 51 -31.77 -19.63 3.84
CA ASP A 51 -31.07 -19.32 2.58
C ASP A 51 -31.75 -19.91 1.33
N MET A 52 -33.06 -19.65 1.23
CA MET A 52 -33.84 -20.02 0.05
C MET A 52 -35.01 -19.05 -0.17
N PRO A 53 -35.57 -18.99 -1.40
CA PRO A 53 -36.74 -18.17 -1.65
C PRO A 53 -37.96 -18.62 -0.83
N GLY A 54 -38.70 -17.66 -0.28
CA GLY A 54 -39.99 -17.91 0.37
C GLY A 54 -39.92 -18.39 1.83
N VAL A 55 -38.76 -18.41 2.47
CA VAL A 55 -38.62 -18.72 3.90
C VAL A 55 -38.27 -17.46 4.71
N GLU A 56 -38.46 -17.52 6.03
CA GLU A 56 -38.20 -16.38 6.93
C GLU A 56 -36.72 -15.99 6.94
N TYR A 57 -35.81 -16.96 7.06
CA TYR A 57 -34.38 -16.70 7.13
C TYR A 57 -33.80 -16.72 5.71
N THR A 58 -33.86 -15.58 5.02
CA THR A 58 -33.38 -15.46 3.65
C THR A 58 -32.63 -14.14 3.44
N HIS A 59 -32.08 -13.93 2.25
CA HIS A 59 -31.43 -12.68 1.86
C HIS A 59 -32.48 -11.63 1.44
N TYR A 60 -32.16 -10.35 1.62
CA TYR A 60 -33.06 -9.23 1.31
C TYR A 60 -32.28 -8.08 0.69
N ASP A 61 -32.79 -7.51 -0.41
CA ASP A 61 -32.13 -6.43 -1.16
C ASP A 61 -30.66 -6.80 -1.48
N ASP A 62 -29.70 -5.98 -1.04
CA ASP A 62 -28.26 -6.20 -1.17
C ASP A 62 -27.63 -6.93 0.04
N GLN A 63 -28.44 -7.46 0.96
CA GLN A 63 -27.98 -8.13 2.19
C GLN A 63 -28.14 -9.65 2.09
N CYS A 64 -27.13 -10.40 2.53
CA CYS A 64 -27.18 -11.86 2.51
C CYS A 64 -27.98 -12.43 3.69
N THR A 65 -28.20 -13.75 3.73
CA THR A 65 -28.96 -14.38 4.82
C THR A 65 -28.26 -14.17 6.17
N PHE A 66 -26.92 -14.12 6.20
CA PHE A 66 -26.15 -13.83 7.41
C PHE A 66 -26.51 -12.48 8.06
N ASP A 67 -26.71 -11.43 7.26
CA ASP A 67 -27.17 -10.12 7.75
C ASP A 67 -28.53 -10.19 8.42
N TYR A 68 -29.44 -10.95 7.81
CA TYR A 68 -30.77 -11.14 8.35
C TYR A 68 -30.71 -11.78 9.74
N PHE A 69 -29.87 -12.81 9.93
CA PHE A 69 -29.66 -13.43 11.25
C PHE A 69 -29.17 -12.43 12.30
N ILE A 70 -28.16 -11.60 11.98
CA ILE A 70 -27.66 -10.57 12.90
C ILE A 70 -28.81 -9.63 13.32
N LYS A 71 -29.59 -9.16 12.35
CA LYS A 71 -30.68 -8.19 12.59
C LYS A 71 -31.84 -8.81 13.36
N LYS A 72 -32.28 -10.01 12.96
CA LYS A 72 -33.39 -10.75 13.57
C LYS A 72 -33.10 -11.08 15.04
N HIS A 73 -31.89 -11.55 15.34
CA HIS A 73 -31.48 -11.93 16.69
C HIS A 73 -30.86 -10.78 17.49
N GLN A 74 -30.82 -9.56 16.93
CA GLN A 74 -30.31 -8.36 17.59
C GLN A 74 -28.89 -8.52 18.13
N LEU A 75 -28.02 -9.18 17.37
CA LEU A 75 -26.62 -9.40 17.76
C LEU A 75 -25.85 -8.07 17.66
N LYS A 76 -25.22 -7.63 18.75
CA LYS A 76 -24.60 -6.29 18.86
C LYS A 76 -23.06 -6.29 18.82
N ASP A 77 -22.47 -7.24 18.11
CA ASP A 77 -21.01 -7.34 18.02
C ASP A 77 -20.48 -6.73 16.73
N ALA A 78 -19.70 -5.65 16.85
CA ALA A 78 -19.07 -4.99 15.71
C ALA A 78 -18.14 -5.91 14.88
N ALA A 79 -17.66 -7.03 15.46
CA ALA A 79 -16.93 -8.03 14.68
C ALA A 79 -17.84 -8.78 13.71
N LEU A 80 -19.10 -9.03 14.08
CA LEU A 80 -20.08 -9.67 13.20
C LEU A 80 -20.45 -8.76 12.03
N ASP A 81 -20.54 -7.45 12.24
CA ASP A 81 -20.78 -6.48 11.15
C ASP A 81 -19.65 -6.52 10.10
N ARG A 82 -18.39 -6.70 10.55
CA ARG A 82 -17.23 -6.85 9.65
C ARG A 82 -17.29 -8.15 8.87
N ILE A 83 -17.61 -9.26 9.54
CA ILE A 83 -17.77 -10.55 8.87
C ILE A 83 -18.90 -10.49 7.87
N ALA A 84 -20.03 -9.86 8.20
CA ALA A 84 -21.16 -9.71 7.29
C ALA A 84 -20.76 -8.99 6.00
N ALA A 85 -19.94 -7.93 6.07
CA ALA A 85 -19.40 -7.27 4.88
C ALA A 85 -18.50 -8.19 4.03
N ILE A 86 -17.70 -9.05 4.66
CA ILE A 86 -16.83 -10.01 3.98
C ILE A 86 -17.67 -11.11 3.31
N VAL A 87 -18.65 -11.68 4.03
CA VAL A 87 -19.55 -12.72 3.54
C VAL A 87 -20.35 -12.20 2.35
N ARG A 88 -20.96 -11.00 2.45
CA ARG A 88 -21.65 -10.35 1.32
C ARG A 88 -20.75 -10.26 0.10
N GLY A 89 -19.56 -9.68 0.26
CA GLY A 89 -18.64 -9.49 -0.86
C GLY A 89 -18.21 -10.80 -1.52
N ALA A 90 -18.03 -11.85 -0.74
CA ALA A 90 -17.59 -13.15 -1.23
C ALA A 90 -18.75 -13.93 -1.89
N ASP A 91 -19.97 -13.84 -1.35
CA ASP A 91 -21.14 -14.57 -1.88
C ASP A 91 -21.70 -13.94 -3.16
N THR A 92 -21.54 -12.62 -3.34
CA THR A 92 -22.04 -11.88 -4.51
C THR A 92 -20.97 -11.50 -5.54
N ASP A 93 -19.74 -12.03 -5.45
CA ASP A 93 -18.58 -11.66 -6.30
C ASP A 93 -18.32 -10.13 -6.34
N ARG A 94 -18.61 -9.45 -5.23
CA ARG A 94 -18.43 -8.00 -5.03
C ARG A 94 -17.31 -7.77 -4.02
N HIS A 95 -16.10 -8.13 -4.44
CA HIS A 95 -14.91 -8.08 -3.59
C HIS A 95 -14.52 -6.65 -3.16
N ASP A 96 -15.19 -5.62 -3.69
CA ASP A 96 -15.10 -4.23 -3.25
C ASP A 96 -15.66 -3.99 -1.85
N PHE A 97 -16.57 -4.85 -1.34
CA PHE A 97 -17.13 -4.69 0.00
C PHE A 97 -16.10 -4.87 1.13
N ALA A 98 -15.14 -5.77 0.95
CA ALA A 98 -14.07 -6.00 1.91
C ALA A 98 -12.85 -6.66 1.21
N PRO A 99 -11.61 -6.21 1.49
CA PRO A 99 -10.41 -6.82 0.89
C PRO A 99 -10.26 -8.32 1.16
N GLN A 100 -10.86 -8.83 2.23
CA GLN A 100 -10.82 -10.24 2.63
C GLN A 100 -11.79 -11.12 1.83
N ALA A 101 -12.77 -10.53 1.14
CA ALA A 101 -13.83 -11.26 0.45
C ALA A 101 -13.29 -12.22 -0.63
N ALA A 102 -12.40 -11.73 -1.51
CA ALA A 102 -11.79 -12.54 -2.55
C ALA A 102 -11.00 -13.74 -2.00
N GLY A 103 -10.34 -13.56 -0.86
CA GLY A 103 -9.61 -14.64 -0.19
C GLY A 103 -10.56 -15.68 0.41
N LEU A 104 -11.66 -15.23 1.01
CA LEU A 104 -12.69 -16.10 1.57
C LEU A 104 -13.37 -16.94 0.46
N GLU A 105 -13.72 -16.29 -0.65
CA GLU A 105 -14.25 -16.96 -1.85
C GLU A 105 -13.29 -18.02 -2.37
N ALA A 106 -12.02 -17.66 -2.61
CA ALA A 106 -11.04 -18.59 -3.14
C ALA A 106 -10.85 -19.83 -2.24
N ILE A 107 -10.84 -19.65 -0.91
CA ILE A 107 -10.74 -20.76 0.05
C ILE A 107 -11.97 -21.65 -0.05
N PHE A 108 -13.18 -21.11 0.06
CA PHE A 108 -14.39 -21.93 0.09
C PHE A 108 -14.68 -22.60 -1.25
N SER A 109 -14.42 -21.93 -2.38
CA SER A 109 -14.51 -22.54 -3.71
C SER A 109 -13.51 -23.67 -3.87
N GLY A 110 -12.28 -23.51 -3.36
CA GLY A 110 -11.29 -24.58 -3.32
C GLY A 110 -11.72 -25.76 -2.44
N LEU A 111 -12.28 -25.51 -1.26
CA LEU A 111 -12.75 -26.56 -0.36
C LEU A 111 -13.95 -27.32 -0.94
N ALA A 112 -14.92 -26.61 -1.50
CA ALA A 112 -16.10 -27.21 -2.15
C ALA A 112 -15.74 -28.02 -3.40
N TYR A 113 -14.63 -27.69 -4.08
CA TYR A 113 -14.12 -28.49 -5.20
C TYR A 113 -13.55 -29.85 -4.73
N HIS A 114 -12.95 -29.91 -3.54
CA HIS A 114 -12.27 -31.11 -3.04
C HIS A 114 -13.15 -32.01 -2.17
N SER A 115 -14.11 -31.46 -1.43
CA SER A 115 -15.01 -32.24 -0.57
C SER A 115 -16.40 -32.37 -1.20
N SER A 116 -16.88 -33.61 -1.29
CA SER A 116 -18.26 -33.94 -1.67
C SER A 116 -19.20 -34.08 -0.48
N ASP A 117 -18.70 -33.96 0.76
CA ASP A 117 -19.47 -34.09 1.99
C ASP A 117 -19.73 -32.71 2.61
N ASP A 118 -21.00 -32.30 2.60
CA ASP A 118 -21.41 -30.99 3.11
C ASP A 118 -21.17 -30.84 4.63
N GLN A 119 -21.19 -31.92 5.40
CA GLN A 119 -20.92 -31.86 6.85
C GLN A 119 -19.44 -31.69 7.14
N GLU A 120 -18.57 -32.32 6.35
CA GLU A 120 -17.12 -32.10 6.42
C GLU A 120 -16.78 -30.66 6.01
N LEU A 121 -17.36 -30.19 4.91
CA LEU A 121 -17.19 -28.81 4.43
C LEU A 121 -17.65 -27.80 5.48
N LEU A 122 -18.79 -28.04 6.14
CA LEU A 122 -19.25 -27.23 7.26
C LEU A 122 -18.24 -27.26 8.41
N ALA A 123 -17.72 -28.42 8.80
CA ALA A 123 -16.76 -28.52 9.90
C ALA A 123 -15.46 -27.73 9.64
N LEU A 124 -14.94 -27.77 8.41
CA LEU A 124 -13.81 -26.93 7.99
C LEU A 124 -14.18 -25.44 8.00
N GLY A 125 -15.36 -25.12 7.47
CA GLY A 125 -15.89 -23.76 7.47
C GLY A 125 -16.01 -23.17 8.87
N MET A 126 -16.44 -23.94 9.87
CA MET A 126 -16.53 -23.51 11.27
C MET A 126 -15.17 -23.00 11.77
N GLN A 127 -14.08 -23.70 11.46
CA GLN A 127 -12.73 -23.29 11.89
C GLN A 127 -12.27 -22.01 11.18
N ILE A 128 -12.56 -21.89 9.89
CA ILE A 128 -12.24 -20.69 9.11
C ILE A 128 -12.97 -19.47 9.67
N TYR A 129 -14.27 -19.59 9.97
CA TYR A 129 -15.05 -18.49 10.54
C TYR A 129 -14.65 -18.17 11.99
N ASP A 130 -14.26 -19.15 12.82
CA ASP A 130 -13.69 -18.88 14.15
C ASP A 130 -12.38 -18.06 14.05
N GLY A 131 -11.53 -18.38 13.08
CA GLY A 131 -10.32 -17.61 12.78
C GLY A 131 -10.63 -16.21 12.26
N LEU A 132 -11.56 -16.10 11.31
CA LEU A 132 -11.99 -14.83 10.73
C LEU A 132 -12.64 -13.92 11.79
N TYR A 133 -13.42 -14.48 12.70
CA TYR A 133 -14.00 -13.75 13.82
C TYR A 133 -12.95 -13.28 14.82
N SER A 134 -12.00 -14.14 15.18
CA SER A 134 -10.88 -13.75 16.05
C SER A 134 -10.08 -12.59 15.44
N TRP A 135 -9.85 -12.62 14.12
CA TRP A 135 -9.26 -11.51 13.39
C TRP A 135 -10.14 -10.24 13.44
N ALA A 136 -11.43 -10.36 13.09
CA ALA A 136 -12.37 -9.24 13.04
C ALA A 136 -12.59 -8.58 14.41
N LYS A 137 -12.44 -9.34 15.50
CA LYS A 137 -12.58 -8.89 16.88
C LYS A 137 -11.30 -8.23 17.43
N HIS A 138 -10.13 -8.81 17.13
CA HIS A 138 -8.90 -8.46 17.86
C HIS A 138 -7.76 -7.96 16.97
N LEU A 139 -7.74 -8.28 15.68
CA LEU A 139 -6.57 -8.09 14.81
C LEU A 139 -6.83 -7.19 13.60
N TYR A 140 -8.07 -6.78 13.33
CA TYR A 140 -8.42 -6.02 12.12
C TYR A 140 -7.69 -4.67 11.97
N HIS A 141 -7.21 -4.08 13.06
CA HIS A 141 -6.37 -2.86 13.05
C HIS A 141 -4.88 -3.13 12.87
N LYS A 142 -4.42 -4.37 13.05
CA LYS A 142 -3.01 -4.72 12.96
C LYS A 142 -2.62 -4.76 11.49
N LYS A 143 -1.81 -3.78 11.07
CA LYS A 143 -1.14 -3.84 9.78
C LYS A 143 -0.05 -4.92 9.86
N HIS A 144 -0.07 -5.89 8.93
CA HIS A 144 0.97 -6.93 8.81
C HIS A 144 2.38 -6.36 8.56
N THR A 145 2.49 -5.07 8.23
CA THR A 145 3.74 -4.35 7.94
C THR A 145 4.45 -3.75 9.16
N GLN A 146 3.97 -4.00 10.39
CA GLN A 146 4.65 -3.48 11.57
C GLN A 146 5.03 -4.60 12.53
N ALA A 147 6.18 -5.23 12.27
CA ALA A 147 7.04 -5.88 13.27
C ALA A 147 8.13 -6.79 12.67
N GLY A 148 8.42 -6.73 11.36
CA GLY A 148 9.56 -7.45 10.81
C GLY A 148 10.85 -7.04 11.54
N PRO A 149 11.77 -7.97 11.89
CA PRO A 149 13.01 -7.63 12.57
C PRO A 149 13.83 -6.59 11.78
N VAL A 150 13.77 -6.66 10.44
CA VAL A 150 14.46 -5.73 9.54
C VAL A 150 13.88 -4.32 9.62
N GLU A 151 12.57 -4.13 9.60
CA GLU A 151 11.95 -2.81 9.68
C GLU A 151 12.19 -2.15 11.05
N ARG A 152 12.16 -2.95 12.14
CA ARG A 152 12.54 -2.45 13.47
C ARG A 152 14.00 -2.03 13.51
N MET A 153 14.90 -2.84 12.97
CA MET A 153 16.32 -2.51 12.89
C MET A 153 16.57 -1.27 12.02
N LEU A 154 15.86 -1.12 10.88
CA LEU A 154 15.94 0.06 10.03
C LEU A 154 15.44 1.31 10.75
N LEU A 155 14.30 1.22 11.46
CA LEU A 155 13.78 2.32 12.27
C LEU A 155 14.73 2.69 13.42
N GLU A 156 15.36 1.71 14.07
CA GLU A 156 16.36 1.94 15.11
C GLU A 156 17.60 2.63 14.56
N ILE A 157 18.15 2.15 13.43
CA ILE A 157 19.29 2.77 12.74
C ILE A 157 18.94 4.20 12.34
N TYR A 158 17.78 4.41 11.71
CA TYR A 158 17.33 5.71 11.26
C TYR A 158 17.13 6.68 12.43
N THR A 159 16.51 6.22 13.52
CA THR A 159 16.32 7.03 14.73
C THR A 159 17.64 7.37 15.41
N LYS A 160 18.59 6.42 15.44
CA LYS A 160 19.95 6.64 15.95
C LYS A 160 20.68 7.69 15.11
N TYR A 161 20.64 7.56 13.78
CA TYR A 161 21.22 8.53 12.84
C TYR A 161 20.63 9.92 13.04
N LEU A 162 19.30 10.05 13.15
CA LEU A 162 18.64 11.33 13.40
C LEU A 162 19.01 11.94 14.75
N ARG A 163 19.23 11.13 15.80
CA ARG A 163 19.67 11.62 17.12
C ARG A 163 21.12 12.08 17.08
N GLU A 164 22.01 11.35 16.40
CA GLU A 164 23.42 11.70 16.24
C GLU A 164 23.59 12.97 15.38
N ASN A 165 22.73 13.19 14.38
CA ASN A 165 22.73 14.40 13.56
C ASN A 165 21.97 15.61 14.14
N LYS A 166 21.14 15.41 15.18
CA LYS A 166 20.44 16.53 15.86
C LYS A 166 21.35 17.43 16.70
N GLY A 167 22.65 17.13 16.78
CA GLY A 167 23.64 17.88 17.57
C GLY A 167 24.20 19.16 16.92
N LYS A 168 23.97 19.42 15.63
CA LYS A 168 24.42 20.67 14.99
C LYS A 168 23.21 21.47 14.53
N LYS A 169 22.86 22.53 15.27
CA LYS A 169 21.94 23.56 14.76
C LYS A 169 22.50 24.03 13.41
N THR A 170 21.74 23.81 12.34
CA THR A 170 22.07 24.39 11.03
C THR A 170 22.11 25.91 11.20
N PRO A 171 23.25 26.56 10.90
CA PRO A 171 23.33 28.01 10.99
C PRO A 171 22.32 28.67 10.04
N ALA A 172 21.78 29.83 10.42
CA ALA A 172 20.83 30.58 9.58
C ALA A 172 21.37 30.80 8.16
N TRP A 173 22.64 31.21 8.06
CA TRP A 173 23.34 31.41 6.79
C TRP A 173 23.37 30.18 5.89
N ALA A 174 23.35 28.96 6.45
CA ALA A 174 23.38 27.74 5.64
C ALA A 174 22.03 27.47 4.97
N ASN A 175 20.92 27.96 5.54
CA ASN A 175 19.62 27.90 4.89
C ASN A 175 19.48 29.00 3.84
N GLU A 176 19.86 30.24 4.18
CA GLU A 176 19.88 31.36 3.23
C GLU A 176 20.77 31.06 2.02
N LEU A 177 21.94 30.44 2.23
CA LEU A 177 22.81 30.00 1.15
C LEU A 177 22.16 28.94 0.25
N ARG A 178 21.33 28.05 0.79
CA ARG A 178 20.59 27.08 -0.05
C ARG A 178 19.61 27.77 -0.96
N GLU A 179 18.87 28.73 -0.42
CA GLU A 179 17.91 29.55 -1.20
C GLU A 179 18.66 30.32 -2.29
N MET A 180 19.76 30.99 -1.95
CA MET A 180 20.62 31.66 -2.94
C MET A 180 21.11 30.71 -4.04
N ILE A 181 21.60 29.52 -3.68
CA ILE A 181 22.08 28.55 -4.67
C ILE A 181 20.93 28.10 -5.58
N GLN A 182 19.73 27.89 -5.03
CA GLN A 182 18.55 27.48 -5.79
C GLN A 182 18.09 28.58 -6.76
N ASP A 183 17.96 29.83 -6.32
CA ASP A 183 17.60 30.97 -7.16
C ASP A 183 18.60 31.18 -8.31
N GLN A 184 19.89 30.93 -8.04
CA GLN A 184 20.94 31.00 -9.05
C GLN A 184 20.84 29.86 -10.06
N MET A 185 20.44 28.66 -9.64
CA MET A 185 20.16 27.56 -10.57
C MET A 185 19.01 27.92 -11.50
N ASP A 186 18.00 28.66 -11.06
CA ASP A 186 16.85 29.03 -11.90
C ASP A 186 17.16 30.19 -12.87
N THR A 187 18.03 31.11 -12.46
CA THR A 187 18.43 32.30 -13.24
C THR A 187 19.65 32.11 -14.15
N ASN A 188 20.30 30.94 -14.12
CA ASN A 188 21.51 30.60 -14.89
C ASN A 188 22.72 31.52 -14.63
N MET A 189 22.76 32.21 -13.50
CA MET A 189 23.85 33.13 -13.16
C MET A 189 24.96 32.40 -12.38
N SER A 190 26.20 32.89 -12.49
CA SER A 190 27.34 32.30 -11.77
C SER A 190 27.42 32.85 -10.35
N LEU A 191 27.19 31.99 -9.36
CA LEU A 191 27.46 32.30 -7.96
C LEU A 191 28.88 31.89 -7.58
N SER A 192 29.72 32.86 -7.28
CA SER A 192 31.02 32.64 -6.66
C SER A 192 30.91 32.60 -5.13
N LEU A 193 31.89 31.99 -4.48
CA LEU A 193 31.99 31.99 -3.02
C LEU A 193 32.03 33.43 -2.48
N GLN A 194 32.69 34.35 -3.18
CA GLN A 194 32.80 35.75 -2.76
C GLN A 194 31.43 36.43 -2.76
N GLN A 195 30.66 36.31 -3.84
CA GLN A 195 29.31 36.88 -3.91
C GLN A 195 28.37 36.31 -2.84
N ALA A 196 28.43 34.99 -2.61
CA ALA A 196 27.67 34.37 -1.53
C ALA A 196 28.09 34.89 -0.16
N SER A 197 29.38 35.16 0.03
CA SER A 197 29.91 35.73 1.26
C SER A 197 29.44 37.15 1.51
N ASP A 198 29.43 37.98 0.46
CA ASP A 198 29.05 39.38 0.52
C ASP A 198 27.55 39.53 0.84
N GLU A 199 26.69 38.74 0.19
CA GLU A 199 25.24 38.76 0.43
C GLU A 199 24.87 38.27 1.84
N LEU A 200 25.55 37.23 2.33
CA LEU A 200 25.30 36.66 3.66
C LEU A 200 25.99 37.44 4.79
N GLU A 201 26.72 38.51 4.46
CA GLU A 201 27.56 39.29 5.40
C GLU A 201 28.53 38.40 6.21
N ILE A 202 29.09 37.37 5.57
CA ILE A 202 30.01 36.40 6.19
C ILE A 202 31.42 36.55 5.62
N ASN A 203 32.44 36.16 6.38
CA ASN A 203 33.80 36.12 5.88
C ASN A 203 34.01 34.93 4.89
N PRO A 204 34.61 35.15 3.70
CA PRO A 204 34.77 34.10 2.69
C PRO A 204 35.59 32.89 3.15
N ALA A 205 36.60 33.12 3.99
CA ALA A 205 37.43 32.05 4.54
C ALA A 205 36.68 31.24 5.61
N TYR A 206 35.76 31.86 6.35
CA TYR A 206 34.87 31.14 7.26
C TYR A 206 33.85 30.31 6.47
N LEU A 207 33.20 30.93 5.48
CA LEU A 207 32.22 30.26 4.63
C LEU A 207 32.83 29.02 3.96
N SER A 208 34.02 29.15 3.36
CA SER A 208 34.73 28.03 2.74
C SER A 208 35.00 26.86 3.70
N ARG A 209 35.43 27.15 4.94
CA ARG A 209 35.76 26.13 5.95
C ARG A 209 34.53 25.42 6.49
N GLU A 210 33.43 26.15 6.69
CA GLU A 210 32.21 25.59 7.28
C GLU A 210 31.28 24.97 6.24
N PHE A 211 31.38 25.36 4.95
CA PHE A 211 30.48 24.91 3.89
C PHE A 211 30.34 23.38 3.81
N SER A 212 31.47 22.65 3.75
CA SER A 212 31.44 21.19 3.57
C SER A 212 30.66 20.47 4.68
N LYS A 213 30.63 21.02 5.90
CA LYS A 213 29.91 20.43 7.04
C LYS A 213 28.39 20.40 6.85
N TYR A 214 27.84 21.24 5.98
CA TYR A 214 26.40 21.39 5.76
C TYR A 214 25.95 21.06 4.33
N PHE A 215 26.89 20.86 3.41
CA PHE A 215 26.66 20.68 1.97
C PHE A 215 27.44 19.46 1.44
N ASP A 216 26.94 18.25 1.75
CA ASP A 216 27.41 16.96 1.22
C ASP A 216 28.90 16.63 1.43
N ASN A 217 29.58 17.26 2.39
CA ASN A 217 31.04 17.19 2.53
C ASN A 217 31.80 17.62 1.25
N LEU A 218 31.19 18.46 0.42
CA LEU A 218 31.77 18.98 -0.81
C LEU A 218 32.35 20.38 -0.60
N SER A 219 33.29 20.77 -1.46
CA SER A 219 33.68 22.18 -1.59
C SER A 219 32.54 22.98 -2.24
N PHE A 220 32.49 24.30 -2.00
CA PHE A 220 31.50 25.17 -2.64
C PHE A 220 31.45 24.98 -4.16
N GLY A 221 32.60 25.00 -4.82
CA GLY A 221 32.68 24.82 -6.27
C GLY A 221 32.25 23.42 -6.75
N ASP A 222 32.55 22.37 -5.98
CA ASP A 222 32.10 21.01 -6.31
C ASP A 222 30.60 20.85 -6.13
N TYR A 223 30.03 21.47 -5.10
CA TYR A 223 28.59 21.48 -4.86
C TYR A 223 27.84 22.22 -5.97
N ILE A 224 28.30 23.42 -6.35
CA ILE A 224 27.71 24.15 -7.49
C ILE A 224 27.80 23.32 -8.78
N ARG A 225 28.94 22.67 -9.06
CA ARG A 225 29.07 21.77 -10.21
C ARG A 225 28.09 20.62 -10.15
N LYS A 226 27.89 20.01 -8.97
CA LYS A 226 26.90 18.94 -8.75
C LYS A 226 25.49 19.41 -9.09
N MET A 227 25.05 20.53 -8.51
CA MET A 227 23.71 21.09 -8.80
C MET A 227 23.51 21.36 -10.30
N ARG A 228 24.53 21.89 -10.98
CA ARG A 228 24.47 22.14 -12.43
C ARG A 228 24.34 20.87 -13.25
N ILE A 229 25.01 19.79 -12.87
CA ILE A 229 24.88 18.48 -13.55
C ILE A 229 23.51 17.87 -13.28
N GLU A 230 22.98 17.97 -12.07
CA GLU A 230 21.62 17.50 -11.75
C GLU A 230 20.57 18.23 -12.60
N LYS A 231 20.69 19.56 -12.75
CA LYS A 231 19.86 20.33 -13.68
C LYS A 231 20.07 19.89 -15.14
N ALA A 232 21.31 19.61 -15.55
CA ALA A 232 21.61 19.16 -16.91
C ALA A 232 20.99 17.79 -17.21
N ILE A 233 20.98 16.86 -16.25
CA ILE A 233 20.29 15.56 -16.37
C ILE A 233 18.80 15.81 -16.63
N MET A 234 18.17 16.64 -15.80
CA MET A 234 16.75 16.99 -15.97
C MET A 234 16.47 17.57 -17.36
N LEU A 235 17.30 18.50 -17.84
CA LEU A 235 17.15 19.07 -19.19
C LEU A 235 17.37 18.03 -20.31
N ILE A 236 18.32 17.11 -20.15
CA ILE A 236 18.57 16.03 -21.13
C ILE A 236 17.36 15.09 -21.23
N GLU A 237 16.66 14.84 -20.12
CA GLU A 237 15.52 13.92 -20.05
C GLU A 237 14.19 14.54 -20.50
N THR A 238 14.03 15.85 -20.29
CA THR A 238 12.76 16.57 -20.47
C THR A 238 12.72 17.42 -21.75
N THR A 239 13.86 17.77 -22.32
CA THR A 239 13.94 18.69 -23.47
C THR A 239 14.66 18.10 -24.67
N THR A 240 14.55 18.78 -25.82
CA THR A 240 15.26 18.45 -27.06
C THR A 240 16.51 19.31 -27.28
N CYS A 241 16.85 20.19 -26.34
CA CYS A 241 17.99 21.10 -26.44
C CYS A 241 19.29 20.37 -26.80
N SER A 242 20.14 21.01 -27.59
CA SER A 242 21.48 20.49 -27.91
C SER A 242 22.33 20.40 -26.63
N LEU A 243 23.36 19.55 -26.64
CA LEU A 243 24.27 19.44 -25.50
C LEU A 243 25.05 20.74 -25.25
N THR A 244 25.26 21.53 -26.31
CA THR A 244 25.86 22.86 -26.24
C THR A 244 24.93 23.84 -25.53
N GLU A 245 23.64 23.86 -25.89
CA GLU A 245 22.63 24.68 -25.22
C GLU A 245 22.48 24.31 -23.74
N ILE A 246 22.42 23.01 -23.42
CA ILE A 246 22.31 22.55 -22.03
C ILE A 246 23.53 22.96 -21.20
N ALA A 247 24.74 22.93 -21.78
CA ALA A 247 25.93 23.42 -21.10
C ALA A 247 25.77 24.89 -20.69
N TYR A 248 25.30 25.75 -21.60
CA TYR A 248 25.06 27.16 -21.30
C TYR A 248 23.89 27.40 -20.34
N LEU A 249 22.77 26.70 -20.52
CA LEU A 249 21.59 26.75 -19.64
C LEU A 249 21.83 26.22 -18.22
N THR A 250 22.97 25.56 -18.00
CA THR A 250 23.39 25.10 -16.68
C THR A 250 24.63 25.85 -16.18
N GLY A 251 24.99 26.96 -16.83
CA GLY A 251 26.03 27.88 -16.39
C GLY A 251 27.47 27.42 -16.64
N PHE A 252 27.69 26.44 -17.53
CA PHE A 252 29.05 26.12 -18.01
C PHE A 252 29.47 27.09 -19.13
N SER A 253 30.74 27.48 -19.10
CA SER A 253 31.36 28.37 -20.10
C SER A 253 31.50 27.72 -21.47
N ASP A 254 31.61 26.40 -21.50
CA ASP A 254 31.84 25.64 -22.72
C ASP A 254 31.42 24.18 -22.55
N GLN A 255 31.11 23.54 -23.68
CA GLN A 255 30.64 22.16 -23.72
C GLN A 255 31.72 21.14 -23.33
N SER A 256 33.00 21.42 -23.59
CA SER A 256 34.10 20.51 -23.26
C SER A 256 34.25 20.35 -21.75
N HIS A 257 34.18 21.47 -21.02
CA HIS A 257 34.18 21.49 -19.57
C HIS A 257 32.94 20.78 -19.00
N PHE A 258 31.75 21.09 -19.54
CA PHE A 258 30.50 20.40 -19.17
C PHE A 258 30.62 18.88 -19.32
N ASN A 259 31.05 18.39 -20.49
CA ASN A 259 31.18 16.95 -20.76
C ASN A 259 32.09 16.25 -19.74
N ARG A 260 33.23 16.88 -19.40
CA ARG A 260 34.19 16.34 -18.43
C ARG A 260 33.59 16.24 -17.03
N ILE A 261 32.89 17.28 -16.57
CA ILE A 261 32.27 17.30 -15.24
C ILE A 261 31.08 16.35 -15.19
N PHE A 262 30.24 16.32 -16.23
CA PHE A 262 29.12 15.39 -16.33
C PHE A 262 29.61 13.95 -16.22
N LYS A 263 30.59 13.54 -17.03
CA LYS A 263 31.17 12.19 -16.97
C LYS A 263 31.77 11.88 -15.60
N LYS A 264 32.44 12.84 -14.97
CA LYS A 264 33.02 12.65 -13.63
C LYS A 264 31.94 12.33 -12.58
N GLN A 265 30.75 12.91 -12.71
CA GLN A 265 29.68 12.74 -11.72
C GLN A 265 28.71 11.62 -12.05
N THR A 266 28.38 11.39 -13.32
CA THR A 266 27.39 10.39 -13.75
C THR A 266 28.03 9.06 -14.21
N GLY A 267 29.35 9.04 -14.40
CA GLY A 267 30.09 7.89 -14.93
C GLY A 267 30.07 7.77 -16.46
N GLU A 268 29.24 8.54 -17.16
CA GLU A 268 29.12 8.49 -18.61
C GLU A 268 28.99 9.86 -19.29
N ASN A 269 29.26 9.92 -20.59
CA ASN A 269 29.17 11.18 -21.34
C ASN A 269 27.71 11.60 -21.56
N PRO A 270 27.39 12.90 -21.62
CA PRO A 270 26.02 13.41 -21.83
C PRO A 270 25.33 12.84 -23.09
N SER A 271 26.09 12.64 -24.18
CA SER A 271 25.56 12.08 -25.43
C SER A 271 25.14 10.62 -25.28
N SER A 272 25.92 9.81 -24.56
CA SER A 272 25.60 8.41 -24.24
C SER A 272 24.40 8.34 -23.31
N TYR A 273 24.38 9.19 -22.27
CA TYR A 273 23.28 9.31 -21.32
C TYR A 273 21.95 9.59 -22.04
N ARG A 274 21.93 10.60 -22.93
CA ARG A 274 20.76 10.96 -23.74
C ARG A 274 20.25 9.81 -24.62
N LYS A 275 21.16 9.06 -25.25
CA LYS A 275 20.79 7.93 -26.13
C LYS A 275 20.10 6.81 -25.35
N LYS A 276 20.61 6.48 -24.15
CA LYS A 276 19.99 5.46 -23.28
C LYS A 276 18.57 5.85 -22.86
N HIS A 277 18.38 7.08 -22.42
CA HIS A 277 17.06 7.57 -21.98
C HIS A 277 16.05 7.71 -23.13
N LYS A 278 16.50 8.03 -24.35
CA LYS A 278 15.60 8.00 -25.52
C LYS A 278 15.15 6.58 -25.89
N LYS A 279 16.01 5.58 -25.73
CA LYS A 279 15.70 4.18 -26.07
C LYS A 279 14.70 3.55 -25.08
N GLY A 280 14.82 3.88 -23.78
CA GLY A 280 13.90 3.40 -22.75
C GLY A 280 12.46 3.93 -22.86
N LYS A 281 12.23 5.12 -23.45
CA LYS A 281 10.88 5.67 -23.69
C LYS A 281 10.17 5.07 -24.91
N THR A 282 10.89 4.46 -25.85
CA THR A 282 10.30 3.77 -27.02
C THR A 282 9.84 2.35 -26.72
N ASP A 283 10.46 1.66 -25.76
CA ASP A 283 10.19 0.26 -25.46
C ASP A 283 9.04 0.04 -24.44
N THR A 284 8.41 1.11 -23.93
CA THR A 284 7.28 1.05 -22.97
C THR A 284 5.91 1.36 -23.58
N ASN A 285 5.84 1.63 -24.89
CA ASN A 285 4.60 1.83 -25.65
C ASN A 285 4.42 0.74 -26.73
N SER A 286 4.74 -0.51 -26.41
CA SER A 286 4.41 -1.69 -27.24
C SER A 286 3.51 -2.65 -26.48
#